data_AF-A0ABC8SPM5-F1
#
_entry.id   AF-A0ABC8SPM5-F1
#
_cell.length_a   1.000
_cell.length_b   1.000
_cell.length_c   1.000
_cell.angle_alpha   90.00
_cell.angle_beta   90.00
_cell.angle_gamma   90.00
#
_symmetry.space_group_name_H-M   'P 1'
#
loop_
_entity.id
_entity.type
_entity.pdbx_description
1 polymer ?
#
loop_
_entity_poly.entity_id
_entity_poly.type
_entity_poly.pdbx_seq_one_letter_code
_entity_poly.pdbx_strand_id
1 'polypeptide(L)'
;MFFLPASESRREQSKIVFTKVAESLGHTVLGWRMVPTDNSGLGKSALQIEPVIEQVFFTPTPRSKADFEQQMYILRGVSMVVAIRAALNLQHGGVRDFYTCSLSSRTVVYKGQLKPNQLKEYYYADLGTESMG
;
A
#
# COMPACT_ATOMS: atom_id res chain seq x y z
N MET A 1 -2.50 -2.01 -2.42
CA MET A 1 -2.88 -1.46 -1.10
C MET A 1 -1.62 -1.26 -0.27
N PHE A 2 -1.39 -0.03 0.19
CA PHE A 2 -0.18 0.36 0.91
C PHE A 2 -0.53 1.11 2.20
N PHE A 3 0.21 0.79 3.25
CA PHE A 3 0.33 1.64 4.43
C PHE A 3 1.57 2.49 4.25
N LEU A 4 1.38 3.81 4.28
CA LEU A 4 2.41 4.81 4.03
C LEU A 4 2.67 5.63 5.30
N PRO A 5 3.84 6.29 5.39
CA PRO A 5 4.18 7.12 6.54
C PRO A 5 3.16 8.25 6.75
N ALA A 6 2.90 8.58 8.02
CA ALA A 6 2.12 9.76 8.39
C ALA A 6 2.81 11.06 7.93
N SER A 7 4.14 11.10 8.05
CA SER A 7 4.98 12.20 7.54
C SER A 7 4.85 12.31 6.01
N GLU A 8 4.39 13.47 5.55
CA GLU A 8 4.17 13.75 4.13
C GLU A 8 5.45 13.63 3.30
N SER A 9 6.57 14.18 3.77
CA SER A 9 7.85 14.10 3.06
C SER A 9 8.31 12.64 2.86
N ARG A 10 8.20 11.82 3.91
CA ARG A 10 8.55 10.38 3.83
C ARG A 10 7.57 9.61 2.97
N ARG A 11 6.28 9.96 3.02
CA ARG A 11 5.25 9.37 2.16
C ARG A 11 5.54 9.64 0.68
N GLU A 12 5.83 10.88 0.33
CA GLU A 12 6.13 11.25 -1.06
C GLU A 12 7.44 10.61 -1.53
N GLN A 13 8.47 10.59 -0.69
CA GLN A 13 9.70 9.88 -0.98
C GLN A 13 9.45 8.38 -1.25
N SER A 14 8.58 7.74 -0.44
CA SER A 14 8.22 6.33 -0.64
C SER A 14 7.53 6.09 -1.99
N LYS A 15 6.63 6.99 -2.38
CA LYS A 15 5.90 6.94 -3.65
C LYS A 15 6.85 7.13 -4.83
N ILE A 16 7.76 8.10 -4.76
CA ILE A 16 8.81 8.33 -5.78
C ILE A 16 9.68 7.09 -5.95
N VAL A 17 10.15 6.50 -4.85
CA VAL A 17 11.02 5.32 -4.88
C VAL A 17 10.26 4.12 -5.46
N PHE A 18 9.01 3.90 -5.05
CA PHE A 18 8.17 2.85 -5.61
C PHE A 18 7.98 3.02 -7.12
N THR A 19 7.64 4.23 -7.57
CA THR A 19 7.47 4.55 -8.99
C THR A 19 8.72 4.26 -9.79
N LYS A 20 9.90 4.70 -9.32
CA LYS A 20 11.18 4.42 -9.98
C LYS A 20 11.46 2.91 -10.12
N VAL A 21 11.16 2.13 -9.08
CA VAL A 21 11.33 0.66 -9.15
C VAL A 21 10.35 0.06 -10.15
N ALA A 22 9.08 0.45 -10.11
CA ALA A 22 8.07 -0.02 -11.05
C ALA A 22 8.46 0.27 -12.52
N GLU A 23 8.91 1.50 -12.80
CA GLU A 23 9.38 1.93 -14.12
C GLU A 23 10.64 1.18 -14.57
N SER A 24 11.58 0.92 -13.65
CA SER A 24 12.77 0.12 -13.95
C SER A 24 12.44 -1.33 -14.36
N LEU A 25 11.34 -1.87 -13.81
CA LEU A 25 10.79 -3.18 -14.18
C LEU A 25 9.85 -3.10 -15.41
N GLY A 26 9.64 -1.90 -15.95
CA GLY A 26 8.87 -1.65 -17.17
C GLY A 26 7.37 -1.43 -16.96
N HIS A 27 6.91 -1.26 -15.72
CA HIS A 27 5.53 -0.89 -15.41
C HIS A 27 5.36 0.63 -15.43
N THR A 28 4.17 1.11 -15.78
CA THR A 28 3.84 2.55 -15.68
C THR A 28 2.90 2.79 -14.52
N VAL A 29 3.28 3.64 -13.57
CA VAL A 29 2.39 4.07 -12.48
C VAL A 29 1.40 5.09 -13.02
N LEU A 30 0.11 4.77 -12.96
CA LEU A 30 -0.99 5.64 -13.39
C LEU A 30 -1.35 6.67 -12.31
N GLY A 31 -1.18 6.30 -11.04
CA GLY A 31 -1.43 7.20 -9.94
C GLY A 31 -1.68 6.49 -8.63
N TRP A 32 -1.89 7.32 -7.59
CA TRP A 32 -2.20 6.88 -6.25
C TRP A 32 -3.58 7.41 -5.85
N ARG A 33 -4.44 6.54 -5.34
CA ARG A 33 -5.75 6.85 -4.77
C ARG A 33 -5.65 6.79 -3.25
N MET A 34 -5.98 7.89 -2.60
CA MET A 34 -6.23 7.88 -1.15
C MET A 34 -7.46 7.01 -0.87
N VAL A 35 -7.34 6.07 0.05
CA VAL A 35 -8.48 5.24 0.48
C VAL A 35 -9.24 6.02 1.55
N PRO A 36 -10.51 6.39 1.32
CA PRO A 36 -11.31 7.05 2.34
C PRO A 36 -11.50 6.13 3.54
N THR A 37 -11.21 6.63 4.74
CA THR A 37 -11.38 5.90 5.99
C THR A 37 -12.13 6.74 7.03
N ASP A 38 -12.79 6.07 7.97
CA ASP A 38 -13.39 6.69 9.16
C ASP A 38 -12.77 6.11 10.43
N ASN A 39 -11.91 6.90 11.08
CA ASN A 39 -11.20 6.49 12.28
C ASN A 39 -11.90 6.87 13.60
N SER A 40 -13.13 7.41 13.55
CA SER A 40 -13.88 7.85 14.73
C SER A 40 -14.12 6.75 15.77
N GLY A 41 -14.22 5.50 15.31
CA GLY A 41 -14.38 4.32 16.17
C GLY A 41 -13.09 3.72 16.73
N LEU A 42 -11.90 4.23 16.35
CA LEU A 42 -10.63 3.63 16.77
C LEU A 42 -10.23 4.02 18.20
N GLY A 43 -9.58 3.09 18.89
CA GLY A 43 -8.97 3.35 20.19
C GLY A 43 -7.73 4.24 20.09
N LYS A 44 -7.36 4.94 21.17
CA LYS A 44 -6.22 5.88 21.21
C LYS A 44 -4.90 5.27 20.72
N SER A 45 -4.62 4.03 21.08
CA SER A 45 -3.39 3.34 20.65
C SER A 45 -3.36 3.07 19.15
N ALA A 46 -4.50 2.75 18.53
CA ALA A 46 -4.60 2.53 17.10
C ALA A 46 -4.44 3.85 16.32
N LEU A 47 -5.06 4.93 16.81
CA LEU A 47 -4.94 6.27 16.21
C LEU A 47 -3.50 6.79 16.18
N GLN A 48 -2.72 6.53 17.24
CA GLN A 48 -1.33 6.99 17.32
C GLN A 48 -0.41 6.37 16.26
N ILE A 49 -0.76 5.19 15.76
CA ILE A 49 0.04 4.44 14.79
C ILE A 49 -0.70 4.28 13.45
N GLU A 50 -1.78 5.02 13.25
CA GLU A 50 -2.59 4.92 12.03
C GLU A 50 -1.76 5.34 10.81
N PRO A 51 -1.61 4.46 9.81
CA PRO A 51 -0.89 4.80 8.59
C PRO A 51 -1.77 5.61 7.64
N VAL A 52 -1.14 6.32 6.70
CA VAL A 52 -1.87 6.81 5.53
C VAL A 52 -2.10 5.65 4.57
N ILE A 53 -3.33 5.43 4.13
CA ILE A 53 -3.70 4.28 3.31
C ILE A 53 -3.94 4.74 1.88
N GLU A 54 -3.11 4.23 0.95
CA GLU A 54 -3.25 4.53 -0.47
C GLU A 54 -3.23 3.25 -1.32
N GLN A 55 -3.95 3.30 -2.44
CA GLN A 55 -3.89 2.31 -3.51
C GLN A 55 -3.08 2.89 -4.67
N VAL A 56 -2.17 2.09 -5.23
CA VAL A 56 -1.44 2.46 -6.43
C VAL A 56 -2.00 1.69 -7.62
N PHE A 57 -2.19 2.40 -8.72
CA PHE A 57 -2.61 1.85 -10.00
C PHE A 57 -1.46 1.93 -10.99
N PHE A 58 -1.25 0.87 -11.75
CA PHE A 58 -0.16 0.78 -12.71
C PHE A 58 -0.49 -0.26 -13.78
N THR A 59 0.17 -0.15 -14.92
CA THR A 59 -0.07 -1.02 -16.08
C THR A 59 0.76 -2.32 -16.00
N PRO A 60 0.28 -3.42 -16.61
CA PRO A 60 1.13 -4.56 -16.92
C PRO A 60 2.23 -4.15 -17.89
N THR A 61 3.40 -4.77 -17.74
CA THR A 61 4.50 -4.57 -18.68
C THR A 61 4.53 -5.68 -19.72
N PRO A 62 4.62 -5.36 -21.02
CA PRO A 62 4.82 -6.39 -22.05
C PRO A 62 6.27 -6.91 -22.07
N ARG A 63 7.18 -6.31 -21.29
CA ARG A 63 8.61 -6.67 -21.27
C ARG A 63 8.88 -8.04 -20.62
N SER A 64 7.94 -8.56 -19.86
CA SER A 64 8.08 -9.84 -19.16
C SER A 64 7.12 -10.88 -19.73
N LYS A 65 7.62 -12.10 -19.92
CA LYS A 65 6.79 -13.28 -20.26
C LYS A 65 6.11 -13.89 -19.04
N ALA A 66 6.49 -13.48 -17.83
CA ALA A 66 5.83 -13.92 -16.60
C ALA A 66 4.41 -13.37 -16.55
N ASP A 67 3.49 -14.10 -15.93
CA ASP A 67 2.16 -13.57 -15.69
C ASP A 67 2.20 -12.35 -14.75
N PHE A 68 1.12 -11.56 -14.77
CA PHE A 68 1.07 -10.32 -14.02
C PHE A 68 1.21 -10.51 -12.50
N GLU A 69 0.71 -11.60 -11.93
CA GLU A 69 0.84 -11.85 -10.48
C GLU A 69 2.28 -12.15 -10.10
N GLN A 70 3.01 -12.90 -10.92
CA GLN A 70 4.44 -13.12 -10.73
C GLN A 70 5.23 -11.81 -10.86
N GLN A 71 4.88 -10.94 -11.81
CA GLN A 71 5.46 -9.60 -11.92
C GLN A 71 5.21 -8.78 -10.63
N MET A 72 4.01 -8.85 -10.07
CA MET A 72 3.67 -8.17 -8.81
C MET A 72 4.41 -8.70 -7.60
N TYR A 73 4.63 -10.01 -7.54
CA TYR A 73 5.45 -10.61 -6.50
C TYR A 73 6.89 -10.06 -6.54
N ILE A 74 7.48 -9.98 -7.73
CA ILE A 74 8.82 -9.41 -7.93
C ILE A 74 8.84 -7.93 -7.54
N LEU A 75 7.90 -7.13 -8.07
CA LEU A 75 7.81 -5.70 -7.77
C LEU A 75 7.69 -5.45 -6.27
N ARG A 76 6.82 -6.20 -5.57
CA ARG A 76 6.68 -6.13 -4.11
C ARG A 76 7.99 -6.42 -3.39
N GLY A 77 8.69 -7.48 -3.80
CA GLY A 77 9.97 -7.87 -3.20
C GLY A 77 11.03 -6.79 -3.39
N VAL A 78 11.26 -6.36 -4.64
CA VAL A 78 12.28 -5.36 -4.98
C VAL A 78 11.97 -4.00 -4.34
N SER A 79 10.72 -3.52 -4.44
CA SER A 79 10.36 -2.21 -3.88
C SER A 79 10.51 -2.19 -2.36
N MET A 80 10.03 -3.23 -1.66
CA MET A 80 10.00 -3.26 -0.20
C MET A 80 11.37 -3.61 0.41
N VAL A 81 12.09 -4.59 -0.14
CA VAL A 81 13.33 -5.10 0.45
C VAL A 81 14.52 -4.22 0.07
N VAL A 82 14.61 -3.79 -1.19
CA VAL A 82 15.81 -3.16 -1.73
C VAL A 82 15.72 -1.65 -1.66
N ALA A 83 14.64 -1.08 -2.19
CA ALA A 83 14.62 0.36 -2.47
C ALA A 83 14.06 1.19 -1.29
N ILE A 84 12.88 0.84 -0.79
CA ILE A 84 12.17 1.68 0.19
C ILE A 84 12.82 1.61 1.56
N ARG A 85 13.28 0.44 1.99
CA ARG A 85 14.04 0.31 3.25
C ARG A 85 15.30 1.16 3.25
N ALA A 86 16.06 1.14 2.15
CA ALA A 86 17.27 1.95 1.99
C ALA A 86 16.93 3.45 1.96
N ALA A 87 15.96 3.85 1.13
CA ALA A 87 15.60 5.26 0.96
C ALA A 87 15.06 5.92 2.24
N LEU A 88 14.32 5.17 3.05
CA LEU A 88 13.72 5.66 4.29
C LEU A 88 14.59 5.37 5.53
N ASN A 89 15.81 4.85 5.35
CA ASN A 89 16.69 4.42 6.45
C ASN A 89 15.98 3.52 7.48
N LEU A 90 15.12 2.61 7.00
CA LEU A 90 14.37 1.71 7.88
C LEU A 90 15.32 0.66 8.46
N GLN A 91 15.62 0.80 9.75
CA GLN A 91 16.44 -0.15 10.49
C GLN A 91 15.73 -1.51 10.62
N HIS A 92 16.52 -2.59 10.66
CA HIS A 92 15.98 -3.92 10.94
C HIS A 92 15.39 -3.92 12.36
N GLY A 93 14.08 -4.15 12.49
CA GLY A 93 13.37 -4.09 13.77
C GLY A 93 12.86 -2.71 14.18
N GLY A 94 13.07 -1.67 13.37
CA GLY A 94 12.53 -0.31 13.60
C GLY A 94 11.06 -0.15 13.18
N VAL A 95 10.53 1.08 13.34
CA VAL A 95 9.15 1.42 12.96
C VAL A 95 8.94 1.18 11.47
N ARG A 96 7.96 0.34 11.14
CA ARG A 96 7.61 0.00 9.75
C ARG A 96 6.64 1.04 9.19
N ASP A 97 7.16 2.22 8.89
CA ASP A 97 6.34 3.33 8.39
C ASP A 97 5.85 3.10 6.95
N PHE A 98 6.37 2.09 6.23
CA PHE A 98 5.90 1.69 4.92
C PHE A 98 5.65 0.18 4.86
N TYR A 99 4.50 -0.23 4.33
CA TYR A 99 4.15 -1.64 4.18
C TYR A 99 3.18 -1.91 3.02
N THR A 100 3.52 -2.88 2.17
CA THR A 100 2.62 -3.37 1.11
C THR A 100 1.66 -4.42 1.66
N CYS A 101 0.39 -4.06 1.81
CA CYS A 101 -0.68 -4.97 2.26
C CYS A 101 -1.02 -6.01 1.21
N SER A 102 -1.26 -5.55 -0.02
CA SER A 102 -1.44 -6.38 -1.19
C SER A 102 -0.95 -5.65 -2.44
N LEU A 103 -0.45 -6.42 -3.39
CA LEU A 103 -0.07 -5.96 -4.73
C LEU A 103 -0.40 -7.10 -5.69
N SER A 104 -1.57 -7.02 -6.32
CA SER A 104 -2.18 -8.08 -7.14
C SER A 104 -3.29 -7.44 -7.97
N SER A 105 -3.58 -7.96 -9.18
CA SER A 105 -4.80 -7.58 -9.93
C SER A 105 -6.03 -8.36 -9.49
N ARG A 106 -5.85 -9.45 -8.74
CA ARG A 106 -6.95 -10.35 -8.34
C ARG A 106 -7.42 -10.11 -6.91
N THR A 107 -6.52 -9.69 -6.03
CA THR A 107 -6.80 -9.64 -4.59
C THR A 107 -6.37 -8.30 -3.98
N VAL A 108 -7.33 -7.63 -3.34
CA VAL A 108 -7.09 -6.46 -2.49
C VAL A 108 -7.33 -6.84 -1.03
N VAL A 109 -6.36 -6.56 -0.16
CA VAL A 109 -6.46 -6.86 1.29
C VAL A 109 -6.75 -5.57 2.05
N TYR A 110 -7.95 -5.49 2.62
CA TYR A 110 -8.33 -4.48 3.61
C TYR A 110 -8.04 -5.03 5.01
N LYS A 111 -7.19 -4.34 5.77
CA LYS A 111 -6.81 -4.73 7.15
C LYS A 111 -6.45 -3.52 7.99
N GLY A 112 -6.33 -3.67 9.29
CA GLY A 112 -5.92 -2.59 10.19
C GLY A 112 -5.86 -3.04 11.65
N GLN A 113 -5.37 -2.16 12.52
CA GLN A 113 -5.36 -2.35 13.97
C GLN A 113 -6.73 -1.97 14.56
N LEU A 114 -7.75 -2.77 14.28
CA LEU A 114 -9.16 -2.51 14.64
C LEU A 114 -9.90 -3.81 14.94
N LYS A 115 -11.06 -3.74 15.61
CA LYS A 115 -11.88 -4.93 15.89
C LYS A 115 -12.57 -5.42 14.62
N PRO A 116 -12.81 -6.73 14.43
CA PRO A 116 -13.40 -7.25 13.19
C PRO A 116 -14.70 -6.58 12.75
N ASN A 117 -15.58 -6.22 13.70
CA ASN A 117 -16.85 -5.54 13.42
C ASN A 117 -16.68 -4.09 12.92
N GLN A 118 -15.53 -3.46 13.17
CA GLN A 118 -15.24 -2.08 12.76
C GLN A 118 -14.69 -1.99 11.34
N LEU A 119 -14.36 -3.12 10.68
CA LEU A 119 -13.65 -3.10 9.39
C LEU A 119 -14.48 -2.42 8.28
N LYS A 120 -15.78 -2.71 8.22
CA LYS A 120 -16.68 -2.13 7.22
C LYS A 120 -16.94 -0.64 7.48
N GLU A 121 -17.06 -0.26 8.75
CA GLU A 121 -17.23 1.14 9.17
C GLU A 121 -15.97 1.94 8.84
N TYR A 122 -14.79 1.39 9.15
CA TYR A 122 -13.52 2.05 8.88
C TYR A 122 -13.27 2.23 7.39
N TYR A 123 -13.51 1.20 6.57
CA TYR A 123 -13.40 1.27 5.11
C TYR A 123 -14.77 1.50 4.44
N TYR A 124 -15.56 2.43 4.98
CA TYR A 124 -16.96 2.64 4.57
C TYR A 124 -17.16 2.83 3.06
N ALA A 125 -16.26 3.57 2.39
CA ALA A 125 -16.41 3.88 0.97
C ALA A 125 -16.26 2.65 0.07
N ASP A 126 -15.44 1.68 0.49
CA ASP A 126 -15.08 0.52 -0.33
C ASP A 126 -15.80 -0.77 0.14
N LEU A 127 -16.11 -0.89 1.45
CA LEU A 127 -16.70 -2.10 2.05
C LEU A 127 -18.10 -1.89 2.67
N GLY A 128 -18.55 -0.64 2.77
CA GLY A 128 -19.82 -0.28 3.40
C GLY A 128 -21.04 -0.39 2.48
N THR A 129 -20.84 -0.55 1.17
CA THR A 129 -21.92 -0.69 0.19
C THR A 129 -21.95 -2.12 -0.40
N GLU A 130 -23.15 -2.63 -0.68
CA GLU A 130 -23.39 -3.99 -1.21
C GLU A 130 -22.90 -4.22 -2.66
N SER A 131 -22.28 -3.24 -3.31
CA SER A 131 -21.91 -3.31 -4.74
C SER A 131 -20.62 -4.07 -5.03
N MET A 132 -20.13 -4.91 -4.11
CA MET A 132 -18.90 -5.70 -4.25
C MET A 132 -19.19 -7.17 -4.64
N GLY A 133 -20.30 -7.40 -5.36
CA GLY A 133 -20.74 -8.70 -5.89
C GLY A 133 -20.64 -8.77 -7.40
#